data_AF-A0A7X8AGT0-F1
#
_entry.id   AF-A0A7X8AGT0-F1
#
_cell.length_a   1.000
_cell.length_b   1.000
_cell.length_c   1.000
_cell.angle_alpha   90.00
_cell.angle_beta   90.00
_cell.angle_gamma   90.00
#
_symmetry.space_group_name_H-M   'P 1'
#
loop_
_entity.id
_entity.type
_entity.pdbx_description
1 polymer ?
#
loop_
_entity_poly.entity_id
_entity_poly.type
_entity_poly.pdbx_seq_one_letter_code
_entity_poly.pdbx_strand_id
1 'polypeptide(L)'
;MSAENNIPMHYVTTRDEAREIARSKKHYWVSDCGCRKGNESGCKRSPVDVCLCWTGPYGSTEENVRELNEEELEKLFKLAKEKYLVTRPFRKWDPETKSVIDETDGVCFCCDCCCAYFAEPGEACDKGPSIEKTDRDSCTDCGACVDVCYFKARKMKDGKLEITSDNCYGCGLCADVCSCITMTKR
;
A
#
# COMPACT_ATOMS: atom_id res chain seq x y z
N MET A 1 -24.53 -21.33 12.30
CA MET A 1 -23.06 -21.31 12.14
C MET A 1 -22.75 -20.18 11.19
N SER A 2 -22.75 -18.94 11.69
CA SER A 2 -22.36 -17.77 10.91
C SER A 2 -20.88 -17.90 10.60
N ALA A 3 -20.53 -17.98 9.32
CA ALA A 3 -19.15 -17.80 8.91
C ALA A 3 -18.72 -16.43 9.47
N GLU A 4 -17.78 -16.44 10.42
CA GLU A 4 -17.09 -15.22 10.80
C GLU A 4 -16.40 -14.73 9.53
N ASN A 5 -17.00 -13.73 8.87
CA ASN A 5 -16.37 -13.03 7.76
C ASN A 5 -15.21 -12.25 8.34
N ASN A 6 -14.08 -12.92 8.53
CA ASN A 6 -12.85 -12.31 9.01
C ASN A 6 -12.23 -11.53 7.85
N ILE A 7 -12.72 -10.32 7.62
CA ILE A 7 -12.19 -9.43 6.60
C ILE A 7 -10.74 -9.05 6.97
N PRO A 8 -9.79 -9.06 6.02
CA PRO A 8 -8.43 -8.66 6.31
C PRO A 8 -8.34 -7.23 6.85
N MET A 9 -7.38 -6.95 7.74
CA MET A 9 -7.15 -5.59 8.23
C MET A 9 -6.72 -4.65 7.11
N HIS A 10 -5.96 -5.14 6.14
CA HIS A 10 -5.42 -4.32 5.06
C HIS A 10 -5.98 -4.74 3.71
N TYR A 11 -6.06 -3.76 2.81
CA TYR A 11 -6.24 -3.98 1.38
C TYR A 11 -5.24 -3.13 0.60
N VAL A 12 -5.03 -3.45 -0.68
CA VAL A 12 -4.14 -2.69 -1.56
C VAL A 12 -4.95 -1.71 -2.39
N THR A 13 -4.37 -0.55 -2.68
CA THR A 13 -4.91 0.39 -3.68
C THR A 13 -3.79 0.90 -4.57
N THR A 14 -4.16 1.51 -5.69
CA THR A 14 -3.24 2.43 -6.37
C THR A 14 -2.99 3.64 -5.48
N ARG A 15 -1.92 4.39 -5.81
CA ARG A 15 -1.61 5.63 -5.10
C ARG A 15 -2.71 6.69 -5.27
N ASP A 16 -3.31 6.78 -6.46
CA ASP A 16 -4.35 7.76 -6.75
C ASP A 16 -5.64 7.43 -5.98
N GLU A 17 -6.03 6.15 -5.93
CA GLU A 17 -7.15 5.68 -5.09
C GLU A 17 -6.93 5.99 -3.61
N ALA A 18 -5.73 5.72 -3.07
CA ALA A 18 -5.40 6.05 -1.68
C ALA A 18 -5.44 7.56 -1.42
N ARG A 19 -5.01 8.36 -2.40
CA ARG A 19 -5.04 9.82 -2.33
C ARG A 19 -6.46 10.36 -2.33
N GLU A 20 -7.35 9.78 -3.14
CA GLU A 20 -8.78 10.12 -3.13
C GLU A 20 -9.44 9.78 -1.79
N ILE A 21 -9.14 8.60 -1.23
CA ILE A 21 -9.62 8.21 0.10
C ILE A 21 -9.16 9.21 1.17
N ALA A 22 -7.89 9.62 1.14
CA ALA A 22 -7.34 10.57 2.11
C ALA A 22 -7.97 11.96 1.96
N ARG A 23 -8.10 12.46 0.73
CA ARG A 23 -8.70 13.78 0.43
C ARG A 23 -10.18 13.86 0.78
N SER A 24 -10.88 12.73 0.84
CA SER A 24 -12.28 12.69 1.27
C SER A 24 -12.45 12.89 2.78
N LYS A 25 -11.37 12.92 3.56
CA LYS A 25 -11.40 13.09 5.02
C LYS A 25 -11.28 14.57 5.39
N LYS A 26 -12.00 14.95 6.45
CA LYS A 26 -11.97 16.31 6.99
C LYS A 26 -10.65 16.61 7.71
N HIS A 27 -10.11 15.62 8.41
CA HIS A 27 -8.87 15.70 9.15
C HIS A 27 -8.06 14.42 8.92
N TYR A 28 -6.74 14.55 8.90
CA TYR A 28 -5.82 13.44 8.72
C TYR A 28 -4.49 13.74 9.42
N TRP A 29 -3.91 12.72 10.02
CA TRP A 29 -2.70 12.80 10.82
C TRP A 29 -1.64 11.87 10.26
N VAL A 30 -0.38 12.21 10.47
CA VAL A 30 0.72 11.29 10.28
C VAL A 30 1.26 10.86 11.64
N SER A 31 1.65 9.59 11.72
CA SER A 31 2.34 9.01 12.86
C SER A 31 3.51 8.14 12.43
N ASP A 32 4.33 7.76 13.40
CA ASP A 32 5.39 6.79 13.18
C ASP A 32 4.82 5.43 12.74
N CYS A 33 5.43 4.84 11.72
CA CYS A 33 5.05 3.51 11.26
C CYS A 33 5.56 2.44 12.23
N GLY A 34 4.65 1.78 12.94
CA GLY A 34 4.97 0.71 13.88
C GLY A 34 5.83 -0.42 13.27
N CYS A 35 5.57 -0.82 12.03
CA CYS A 35 6.42 -1.80 11.32
C CYS A 35 7.87 -1.33 11.13
N ARG A 36 8.09 -0.04 10.85
CA ARG A 36 9.43 0.51 10.64
C ARG A 36 10.17 0.70 11.96
N LYS A 37 9.46 1.05 13.04
CA LYS A 37 10.00 1.15 14.40
C LYS A 37 10.34 -0.21 15.00
N GLY A 38 9.49 -1.21 14.78
CA GLY A 38 9.67 -2.57 15.29
C GLY A 38 10.81 -3.34 14.60
N ASN A 39 11.33 -2.83 13.48
CA ASN A 39 12.48 -3.40 12.82
C ASN A 39 13.78 -2.88 13.48
N GLU A 40 14.50 -3.75 14.20
CA GLU A 40 15.75 -3.41 14.90
C GLU A 40 16.84 -2.83 13.98
N SER A 41 16.86 -3.21 12.70
CA SER A 41 17.81 -2.68 11.72
C SER A 41 17.36 -1.33 11.11
N GLY A 42 16.16 -0.88 11.45
CA GLY A 42 15.50 0.29 10.90
C GLY A 42 15.13 0.18 9.42
N CYS A 43 14.21 1.02 8.96
CA CYS A 43 13.99 1.20 7.53
C CYS A 43 15.11 2.07 6.92
N LYS A 44 15.94 1.48 6.06
CA LYS A 44 17.02 2.21 5.37
C LYS A 44 16.54 3.03 4.17
N ARG A 45 15.30 2.82 3.72
CA ARG A 45 14.80 3.36 2.44
C ARG A 45 13.92 4.59 2.61
N SER A 46 13.13 4.62 3.68
CA SER A 46 11.98 5.51 3.82
C SER A 46 11.82 5.94 5.28
N PRO A 47 11.40 7.20 5.53
CA PRO A 47 11.37 7.79 6.86
C PRO A 47 10.30 7.13 7.75
N VAL A 48 10.40 7.22 9.08
CA VAL A 48 9.49 6.49 9.97
C VAL A 48 8.07 7.10 10.02
N ASP A 49 7.96 8.41 9.87
CA ASP A 49 6.76 9.23 9.99
C ASP A 49 5.90 9.23 8.71
N VAL A 50 5.39 8.06 8.33
CA VAL A 50 4.58 7.91 7.12
C VAL A 50 3.19 7.32 7.35
N CYS A 51 2.84 6.90 8.57
CA CYS A 51 1.57 6.22 8.82
C CYS A 51 0.42 7.24 8.83
N LEU A 52 -0.39 7.25 7.76
CA LEU A 52 -1.50 8.19 7.61
C LEU A 52 -2.75 7.63 8.28
N CYS A 53 -3.42 8.41 9.12
CA CYS A 53 -4.58 7.98 9.93
C CYS A 53 -5.69 9.05 9.93
N TRP A 54 -6.95 8.63 10.06
CA TRP A 54 -8.10 9.55 10.13
C TRP A 54 -8.58 9.83 11.56
N THR A 55 -8.30 8.94 12.51
CA THR A 55 -8.71 9.08 13.92
C THR A 55 -7.66 9.78 14.79
N GLY A 56 -6.48 10.07 14.24
CA GLY A 56 -5.42 10.83 14.90
C GLY A 56 -4.90 10.17 16.18
N PRO A 57 -4.61 10.93 17.26
CA PRO A 57 -4.04 10.41 18.50
C PRO A 57 -5.00 9.49 19.27
N TYR A 58 -6.29 9.44 18.90
CA TYR A 58 -7.29 8.60 19.55
C TYR A 58 -7.28 7.15 19.02
N GLY A 59 -6.70 6.91 17.85
CA GLY A 59 -6.55 5.57 17.24
C GLY A 59 -5.11 5.06 17.20
N SER A 60 -4.12 5.89 17.57
CA SER A 60 -2.71 5.55 17.52
C SER A 60 -2.13 5.36 18.93
N THR A 61 -1.33 4.31 19.11
CA THR A 61 -0.52 4.10 20.31
C THR A 61 0.82 4.85 20.25
N GLU A 62 1.07 5.62 19.19
CA GLU A 62 2.34 6.32 18.97
C GLU A 62 2.35 7.69 19.67
N GLU A 63 3.53 8.09 20.18
CA GLU A 63 3.73 9.39 20.82
C GLU A 63 3.85 10.53 19.79
N ASN A 64 4.39 10.22 18.60
CA ASN A 64 4.58 11.18 17.51
C ASN A 64 3.38 11.16 16.56
N VAL A 65 2.31 11.89 16.92
CA VAL A 65 1.14 12.06 16.04
C VAL A 65 0.93 13.55 15.79
N ARG A 66 0.87 13.95 14.52
CA ARG A 66 0.62 15.35 14.13
C ARG A 66 -0.38 15.44 13.00
N GLU A 67 -1.22 16.48 13.05
CA GLU A 67 -2.16 16.78 11.97
C GLU A 67 -1.39 17.28 10.75
N LEU A 68 -1.84 16.91 9.55
CA LEU A 68 -1.28 17.40 8.30
C LEU A 68 -2.21 18.42 7.66
N ASN A 69 -1.63 19.38 6.94
CA ASN A 69 -2.37 20.15 5.93
C ASN A 69 -2.30 19.47 4.54
N GLU A 70 -3.01 20.02 3.56
CA GLU A 70 -3.07 19.44 2.20
C GLU A 70 -1.69 19.38 1.52
N GLU A 71 -0.86 20.41 1.67
CA GLU A 71 0.49 20.42 1.08
C GLU A 71 1.36 19.29 1.64
N GLU A 72 1.26 19.02 2.95
CA GLU A 72 2.00 17.94 3.60
C GLU A 72 1.47 16.56 3.21
N LEU A 73 0.16 16.41 3.04
CA LEU A 73 -0.43 15.18 2.51
C LEU A 73 0.11 14.88 1.10
N GLU A 74 0.18 15.89 0.24
CA GLU A 74 0.72 15.75 -1.10
C GLU A 74 2.22 15.42 -1.10
N LYS A 75 3.00 15.98 -0.18
CA LYS A 75 4.40 15.60 0.04
C LYS A 75 4.53 14.12 0.42
N LEU A 76 3.63 13.60 1.25
CA LEU A 76 3.63 12.18 1.63
C LEU A 76 3.35 11.26 0.43
N PHE A 77 2.38 11.60 -0.41
CA PHE A 77 2.11 10.84 -1.64
C PHE A 77 3.23 10.97 -2.68
N LYS A 78 3.87 12.14 -2.78
CA LYS A 78 5.05 12.33 -3.62
C LYS A 78 6.21 11.45 -3.15
N LEU A 79 6.48 11.41 -1.84
CA LEU A 79 7.46 10.50 -1.25
C LEU A 79 7.14 9.04 -1.56
N ALA A 80 5.87 8.64 -1.47
CA ALA A 80 5.43 7.29 -1.82
C ALA A 80 5.77 6.93 -3.28
N LYS A 81 5.60 7.88 -4.21
CA LYS A 81 6.02 7.72 -5.61
C LYS A 81 7.52 7.56 -5.74
N GLU A 82 8.30 8.48 -5.19
CA GLU A 82 9.76 8.50 -5.31
C GLU A 82 10.44 7.27 -4.69
N LYS A 83 9.82 6.69 -3.66
CA LYS A 83 10.34 5.54 -2.92
C LYS A 83 9.66 4.22 -3.27
N TYR A 84 8.78 4.20 -4.27
CA TYR A 84 8.00 3.03 -4.67
C TYR A 84 7.31 2.35 -3.47
N LEU A 85 6.59 3.12 -2.66
CA LEU A 85 5.85 2.58 -1.51
C LEU A 85 4.47 2.09 -1.94
N VAL A 86 4.11 0.89 -1.52
CA VAL A 86 2.76 0.34 -1.75
C VAL A 86 1.79 1.01 -0.79
N THR A 87 0.76 1.65 -1.33
CA THR A 87 -0.36 2.16 -0.53
C THR A 87 -1.28 1.02 -0.12
N ARG A 88 -1.33 0.76 1.18
CA ARG A 88 -2.19 -0.25 1.81
C ARG A 88 -3.10 0.41 2.83
N PRO A 89 -4.33 0.78 2.47
CA PRO A 89 -5.27 1.23 3.48
C PRO A 89 -5.52 0.14 4.52
N PHE A 90 -5.73 0.57 5.76
CA PHE A 90 -6.08 -0.31 6.87
C PHE A 90 -7.46 0.02 7.41
N ARG A 91 -8.15 -1.03 7.82
CA ARG A 91 -9.49 -1.01 8.39
C ARG A 91 -9.45 -0.86 9.90
N LYS A 92 -10.53 -0.34 10.45
CA LYS A 92 -10.68 -0.13 11.89
C LYS A 92 -10.81 -1.47 12.62
N TRP A 93 -10.12 -1.58 13.74
CA TRP A 93 -10.28 -2.66 14.70
C TRP A 93 -11.33 -2.28 15.73
N ASP A 94 -12.33 -3.14 15.93
CA ASP A 94 -13.32 -2.98 16.98
C ASP A 94 -12.92 -3.82 18.22
N PRO A 95 -12.56 -3.17 19.34
CA PRO A 95 -12.16 -3.88 20.55
C PRO A 95 -13.33 -4.59 21.26
N GLU A 96 -14.58 -4.16 21.05
CA GLU A 96 -15.76 -4.77 21.68
C GLU A 96 -16.07 -6.12 21.03
N THR A 97 -16.09 -6.15 19.70
CA THR A 97 -16.34 -7.39 18.93
C THR A 97 -15.07 -8.19 18.64
N LYS A 98 -13.88 -7.64 18.95
CA LYS A 98 -12.57 -8.21 18.64
C LYS A 98 -12.47 -8.60 17.16
N SER A 99 -12.95 -7.74 16.29
CA SER A 99 -13.03 -8.00 14.85
C SER A 99 -12.65 -6.76 14.04
N VAL A 100 -12.28 -6.98 12.78
CA VAL A 100 -12.08 -5.92 11.81
C VAL A 100 -13.45 -5.53 11.25
N ILE A 101 -13.73 -4.23 11.20
CA ILE A 101 -14.94 -3.70 10.54
C ILE A 101 -14.56 -3.05 9.21
N ASP A 102 -15.45 -3.09 8.22
CA ASP A 102 -15.17 -2.61 6.86
C ASP A 102 -15.26 -1.07 6.76
N GLU A 103 -14.48 -0.40 7.60
CA GLU A 103 -14.32 1.04 7.66
C GLU A 103 -12.82 1.36 7.64
N THR A 104 -12.36 2.05 6.61
CA THR A 104 -10.95 2.44 6.48
C THR A 104 -10.58 3.53 7.48
N ASP A 105 -9.51 3.30 8.26
CA ASP A 105 -9.02 4.22 9.30
C ASP A 105 -7.65 4.87 8.98
N GLY A 106 -7.01 4.45 7.90
CA GLY A 106 -5.79 5.10 7.42
C GLY A 106 -5.16 4.43 6.22
N VAL A 107 -3.95 4.88 5.87
CA VAL A 107 -3.13 4.34 4.79
C VAL A 107 -1.70 4.08 5.27
N CYS A 108 -1.30 2.81 5.16
CA CYS A 108 0.10 2.41 5.26
C CYS A 108 0.82 2.66 3.93
N PHE A 109 2.07 3.12 4.01
CA PHE A 109 2.97 3.24 2.86
C PHE A 109 4.10 2.22 2.98
N CYS A 110 3.86 1.00 2.49
CA CYS A 110 4.74 -0.13 2.77
C CYS A 110 5.97 -0.18 1.84
N CYS A 111 7.13 -0.42 2.44
CA CYS A 111 8.40 -0.79 1.79
C CYS A 111 8.43 -2.32 1.59
N ASP A 112 9.21 -2.82 0.63
CA ASP A 112 9.52 -4.26 0.52
C ASP A 112 10.64 -4.72 1.48
N CYS A 113 11.40 -3.79 2.07
CA CYS A 113 12.57 -4.11 2.87
C CYS A 113 12.33 -4.28 4.38
N CYS A 114 11.21 -3.79 4.90
CA CYS A 114 11.07 -3.49 6.32
C CYS A 114 9.64 -3.62 6.88
N CYS A 115 8.64 -3.75 6.02
CA CYS A 115 7.26 -3.88 6.45
C CYS A 115 6.95 -5.35 6.73
N ALA A 116 6.31 -5.61 7.88
CA ALA A 116 5.99 -6.96 8.34
C ALA A 116 5.33 -7.81 7.24
N TYR A 117 4.38 -7.25 6.50
CA TYR A 117 3.70 -7.96 5.40
C TYR A 117 4.63 -8.51 4.31
N PHE A 118 5.68 -7.78 3.93
CA PHE A 118 6.62 -8.23 2.89
C PHE A 118 7.80 -9.03 3.47
N ALA A 119 8.16 -8.79 4.73
CA ALA A 119 9.23 -9.50 5.43
C ALA A 119 8.79 -10.88 5.95
N GLU A 120 7.56 -10.98 6.46
CA GLU A 120 6.94 -12.17 7.03
C GLU A 120 5.53 -12.34 6.45
N PRO A 121 5.39 -12.95 5.26
CA PRO A 121 4.09 -13.13 4.62
C PRO A 121 3.23 -14.16 5.37
N GLY A 122 2.51 -13.71 6.39
CA GLY A 122 1.50 -14.47 7.14
C GLY A 122 0.19 -13.70 7.37
N GLU A 123 0.20 -12.39 7.15
CA GLU A 123 -0.99 -11.53 7.24
C GLU A 123 -1.81 -11.61 5.93
N ALA A 124 -3.12 -11.81 6.03
CA ALA A 124 -4.01 -11.68 4.88
C ALA A 124 -4.12 -10.21 4.44
N CYS A 125 -4.23 -9.97 3.14
CA CYS A 125 -4.48 -8.63 2.59
C CYS A 125 -5.38 -8.76 1.37
N ASP A 126 -6.40 -7.91 1.25
CA ASP A 126 -7.27 -7.94 0.08
C ASP A 126 -6.59 -7.30 -1.14
N LYS A 127 -6.92 -7.84 -2.32
CA LYS A 127 -6.59 -7.18 -3.59
C LYS A 127 -7.43 -5.92 -3.74
N GLY A 128 -6.84 -4.90 -4.34
CA GLY A 128 -7.51 -3.64 -4.63
C GLY A 128 -8.55 -3.73 -5.75
N PRO A 129 -9.31 -2.64 -5.94
CA PRO A 129 -10.32 -2.53 -6.99
C PRO A 129 -9.69 -2.42 -8.39
N SER A 130 -8.39 -2.14 -8.48
CA SER A 130 -7.65 -2.03 -9.73
C SER A 130 -6.77 -3.26 -10.02
N ILE A 131 -6.49 -3.48 -11.29
CA ILE A 131 -5.55 -4.46 -11.82
C ILE A 131 -4.73 -3.81 -12.95
N GLU A 132 -3.51 -4.27 -13.13
CA GLU A 132 -2.67 -3.78 -14.24
C GLU A 132 -3.13 -4.35 -15.58
N LYS A 133 -2.97 -3.55 -16.63
CA LYS A 133 -3.08 -3.97 -18.02
C LYS A 133 -1.84 -3.49 -18.78
N THR A 134 -1.09 -4.44 -19.33
CA THR A 134 0.11 -4.18 -20.13
C THR A 134 -0.23 -4.24 -21.62
N ASP A 135 0.05 -3.16 -22.35
CA ASP A 135 0.04 -3.14 -23.81
C ASP A 135 1.25 -3.92 -24.35
N ARG A 136 1.00 -5.11 -24.92
CA ARG A 136 2.05 -6.01 -25.41
C ARG A 136 2.67 -5.53 -26.73
N ASP A 137 1.99 -4.67 -27.50
CA ASP A 137 2.51 -4.15 -28.76
C ASP A 137 3.57 -3.07 -28.51
N SER A 138 3.37 -2.28 -27.44
CA SER A 138 4.34 -1.26 -27.00
C SER A 138 5.44 -1.81 -26.07
N CYS A 139 5.24 -3.00 -25.49
CA CYS A 139 6.15 -3.58 -24.50
C CYS A 139 7.36 -4.25 -25.16
N THR A 140 8.57 -3.88 -24.71
CA THR A 140 9.84 -4.45 -25.21
C THR A 140 10.40 -5.57 -24.35
N ASP A 141 9.63 -6.07 -23.37
CA ASP A 141 10.08 -7.07 -22.38
C ASP A 141 11.37 -6.65 -21.62
N CYS A 142 11.60 -5.35 -21.41
CA CYS A 142 12.84 -4.85 -20.77
C CYS A 142 12.98 -5.15 -19.26
N GLY A 143 11.90 -5.55 -18.59
CA GLY A 143 11.91 -5.92 -17.17
C GLY A 143 11.89 -4.77 -16.16
N ALA A 144 11.89 -3.49 -16.56
CA ALA A 144 11.91 -2.36 -15.62
C ALA A 144 10.77 -2.36 -14.58
N CYS A 145 9.62 -2.91 -14.93
CA CYS A 145 8.47 -3.03 -14.02
C CYS A 145 8.57 -4.20 -13.01
N VAL A 146 9.55 -5.10 -13.16
CA VAL A 146 9.74 -6.27 -12.28
C VAL A 146 10.29 -5.82 -10.92
N ASP A 147 11.23 -4.88 -10.90
CA ASP A 147 11.90 -4.41 -9.67
C ASP A 147 10.94 -3.75 -8.69
N VAL A 148 9.87 -3.14 -9.18
CA VAL A 148 8.83 -2.48 -8.37
C VAL A 148 7.62 -3.39 -8.08
N CYS A 149 7.64 -4.64 -8.55
CA CYS A 149 6.53 -5.59 -8.36
C CYS A 149 6.72 -6.43 -7.09
N TYR A 150 6.36 -5.87 -5.93
CA TYR A 150 6.59 -6.54 -4.63
C TYR A 150 5.74 -7.80 -4.44
N PHE A 151 4.58 -7.86 -5.08
CA PHE A 151 3.69 -9.03 -5.08
C PHE A 151 4.13 -10.13 -6.08
N LYS A 152 5.24 -9.95 -6.80
CA LYS A 152 5.81 -10.94 -7.72
C LYS A 152 4.83 -11.40 -8.81
N ALA A 153 3.95 -10.51 -9.24
CA ALA A 153 3.06 -10.70 -10.40
C ALA A 153 3.80 -10.59 -11.74
N ARG A 154 5.00 -10.00 -11.75
CA ARG A 154 5.83 -9.81 -12.95
C ARG A 154 7.19 -10.43 -12.73
N LYS A 155 7.68 -11.20 -13.71
CA LYS A 155 9.00 -11.84 -13.66
C LYS A 155 9.61 -11.90 -15.07
N MET A 156 10.94 -11.88 -15.14
CA MET A 156 11.65 -12.18 -16.37
C MET A 156 11.91 -13.69 -16.45
N LYS A 157 11.57 -14.31 -17.58
CA LYS A 157 11.88 -15.70 -17.89
C LYS A 157 12.26 -15.83 -19.35
N ASP A 158 13.41 -16.44 -19.62
CA ASP A 158 13.93 -16.66 -20.98
C ASP A 158 13.94 -15.38 -21.83
N GLY A 159 14.27 -14.24 -21.21
CA GLY A 159 14.31 -12.93 -21.86
C GLY A 159 12.94 -12.28 -22.12
N LYS A 160 11.85 -12.87 -21.63
CA LYS A 160 10.48 -12.35 -21.80
C LYS A 160 9.86 -11.98 -20.46
N LEU A 161 9.00 -10.96 -20.48
CA LEU A 161 8.21 -10.58 -19.31
C LEU A 161 7.01 -11.52 -19.19
N GLU A 162 7.00 -12.31 -18.12
CA GLU A 162 5.84 -13.11 -17.71
C GLU A 162 5.01 -12.34 -16.68
N ILE A 163 3.69 -12.39 -16.84
CA ILE A 163 2.71 -11.74 -15.98
C ILE A 163 1.77 -12.80 -15.41
N THR A 164 1.74 -12.92 -14.09
CA THR A 164 0.78 -13.75 -13.35
C THR A 164 -0.26 -12.82 -12.71
N SER A 165 -1.34 -12.53 -13.43
CA SER A 165 -2.37 -11.57 -13.01
C SER A 165 -3.04 -11.93 -11.67
N ASP A 166 -3.08 -13.22 -11.31
CA ASP A 166 -3.57 -13.67 -10.01
C ASP A 166 -2.71 -13.20 -8.84
N ASN A 167 -1.44 -12.88 -9.06
CA ASN A 167 -0.57 -12.30 -8.03
C ASN A 167 -0.65 -10.75 -8.03
N CYS A 168 -1.40 -10.13 -8.93
CA CYS A 168 -1.53 -8.68 -8.99
C CYS A 168 -2.56 -8.18 -7.97
N TYR A 169 -2.08 -7.45 -6.97
CA TYR A 169 -2.91 -6.83 -5.94
C TYR A 169 -3.41 -5.42 -6.29
N GLY A 170 -2.97 -4.85 -7.43
CA GLY A 170 -3.46 -3.55 -7.89
C GLY A 170 -2.70 -2.33 -7.38
N CYS A 171 -1.47 -2.46 -6.88
CA CYS A 171 -0.73 -1.34 -6.26
C CYS A 171 -0.31 -0.20 -7.21
N GLY A 172 -0.32 -0.41 -8.53
CA GLY A 172 0.00 0.63 -9.52
C GLY A 172 1.47 0.99 -9.69
N LEU A 173 2.40 0.49 -8.85
CA LEU A 173 3.83 0.87 -8.94
C LEU A 173 4.45 0.58 -10.31
N CYS A 174 4.01 -0.47 -11.01
CA CYS A 174 4.49 -0.78 -12.36
C CYS A 174 4.09 0.28 -13.40
N ALA A 175 2.93 0.92 -13.26
CA ALA A 175 2.48 1.99 -14.14
C ALA A 175 3.26 3.29 -13.93
N ASP A 176 3.83 3.51 -12.74
CA ASP A 176 4.68 4.68 -12.47
C ASP A 176 6.01 4.66 -13.23
N VAL A 177 6.50 3.46 -13.57
CA VAL A 177 7.82 3.26 -14.19
C VAL A 177 7.75 2.86 -15.67
N CYS A 178 6.57 2.59 -16.20
CA CYS A 178 6.41 2.07 -17.56
C CYS A 178 5.11 2.58 -18.20
N SER A 179 5.25 3.34 -19.29
CA SER A 179 4.13 3.90 -20.05
C SER A 179 3.28 2.87 -20.78
N CYS A 180 3.78 1.65 -20.97
CA CYS A 180 3.03 0.56 -21.58
C CYS A 180 1.97 -0.05 -20.63
N ILE A 181 1.92 0.41 -19.38
CA ILE A 181 1.08 -0.16 -18.33
C ILE A 181 0.04 0.86 -17.89
N THR A 182 -1.19 0.41 -17.81
CA THR A 182 -2.32 1.18 -17.26
C THR A 182 -2.94 0.41 -16.11
N MET A 183 -3.55 1.13 -15.17
CA MET A 183 -4.37 0.51 -14.12
C MET A 183 -5.84 0.60 -14.53
N THR A 184 -6.55 -0.51 -14.48
CA THR A 184 -7.96 -0.61 -14.83
C THR A 184 -8.74 -1.24 -13.69
N LYS A 185 -10.04 -0.90 -13.58
CA LYS A 185 -10.92 -1.56 -12.62
C LYS A 185 -10.98 -3.08 -12.90
N ARG A 186 -10.91 -3.87 -11.82
CA ARG A 186 -11.05 -5.32 -11.84
C ARG A 186 -12.48 -5.75 -12.19
#